data_AF-A0A8B6ZZU8-F1
#
_entry.id   AF-A0A8B6ZZU8-F1
#
_cell.length_a   1.000
_cell.length_b   1.000
_cell.length_c   1.000
_cell.angle_alpha   90.00
_cell.angle_beta   90.00
_cell.angle_gamma   90.00
#
_symmetry.space_group_name_H-M   'P 1'
#
loop_
_entity.id
_entity.type
_entity.pdbx_description
1 polymer ?
#
loop_
_entity_poly.entity_id
_entity_poly.type
_entity_poly.pdbx_seq_one_letter_code
_entity_poly.pdbx_strand_id
1 'polypeptide(L)'
;MFSWLKRGGGRGQQPEAIRTVTSALKELYRTKLLPLEEHYRFGAFHSPALEDADFDGKPMVLVAGQYSTGKTSFIQYLLEQEVPGSRVGPEPTTDCFVAVMHGETEGTVPGNALVVDPEKPFRKLNPFGNTFLNRFMCAQLPNQVLESISIIDTPGILSGAKQRVSRGTGLGWYVVHTYIISYLKKEMPSVFGKENKKKQLILKLPVIFAKIQLEHHISPGDFPDCQKMQELLMVHDFTKFHSLKPKLLEALDEMLTHDIAKLMPLLRQEELESTEVGVQGGAFEGTHMGPFVERGPDEALEDGEEGSDDEAEWVVTKDKSKYDEIFYNLAPADGKLSGSKAKTWMVGTKLPNSVLGRIWKLSDVDRDGMLDDEEFALASHLIEAKLEGHGLPANLPRRLVPPSKRRQKGSAE
;
A
#
# COMPACT_ATOMS: atom_id res chain seq x y z
N MET A 1 8.77 -33.70 -41.52
CA MET A 1 8.71 -35.16 -41.70
C MET A 1 9.67 -35.79 -40.71
N PHE A 2 9.24 -36.03 -39.47
CA PHE A 2 9.86 -37.01 -38.56
C PHE A 2 8.79 -37.44 -37.57
N SER A 3 8.36 -38.68 -37.75
CA SER A 3 7.43 -39.44 -36.93
C SER A 3 8.27 -40.34 -36.03
N TRP A 4 8.03 -40.32 -34.71
CA TRP A 4 8.48 -41.38 -33.82
C TRP A 4 7.30 -41.90 -33.00
N LEU A 5 6.76 -43.01 -33.53
CA LEU A 5 6.27 -44.21 -32.84
C LEU A 5 5.39 -44.04 -31.59
N LYS A 6 4.07 -44.19 -31.81
CA LYS A 6 3.11 -44.66 -30.80
C LYS A 6 3.53 -46.05 -30.29
N ARG A 7 3.78 -46.17 -28.98
CA ARG A 7 3.67 -47.44 -28.24
C ARG A 7 2.53 -47.31 -27.26
N GLY A 8 1.52 -48.15 -27.42
CA GLY A 8 0.28 -48.11 -26.64
C GLY A 8 0.40 -48.72 -25.25
N GLY A 9 -0.58 -48.38 -24.41
CA GLY A 9 -1.07 -49.26 -23.35
C GLY A 9 -0.51 -49.01 -21.95
N GLY A 10 -1.03 -47.99 -21.29
CA GLY A 10 -0.98 -47.84 -19.83
C GLY A 10 -1.84 -46.65 -19.42
N ARG A 11 -3.07 -46.91 -18.94
CA ARG A 11 -3.86 -45.92 -18.19
C ARG A 11 -3.17 -45.70 -16.85
N GLY A 12 -2.07 -44.97 -16.85
CA GLY A 12 -1.56 -44.30 -15.66
C GLY A 12 -2.47 -43.11 -15.41
N GLN A 13 -3.02 -43.02 -14.20
CA GLN A 13 -3.58 -41.78 -13.68
C GLN A 13 -2.56 -40.67 -13.99
N GLN A 14 -2.99 -39.65 -14.75
CA GLN A 14 -2.25 -38.40 -14.74
C GLN A 14 -2.15 -37.98 -13.28
N PRO A 15 -0.96 -37.66 -12.76
CA PRO A 15 -0.88 -37.06 -11.44
C PRO A 15 -1.82 -35.85 -11.46
N GLU A 16 -2.74 -35.77 -10.50
CA GLU A 16 -3.60 -34.60 -10.34
C GLU A 16 -2.68 -33.39 -10.32
N ALA A 17 -2.67 -32.63 -11.43
CA ALA A 17 -1.91 -31.40 -11.50
C ALA A 17 -2.42 -30.55 -10.34
N ILE A 18 -1.52 -30.12 -9.45
CA ILE A 18 -1.84 -29.22 -8.34
C ILE A 18 -2.57 -28.03 -8.98
N ARG A 19 -3.89 -27.96 -8.81
CA ARG A 19 -4.72 -26.90 -9.37
C ARG A 19 -4.52 -25.70 -8.47
N THR A 20 -3.63 -24.80 -8.85
CA THR A 20 -3.48 -23.53 -8.15
C THR A 20 -4.70 -22.64 -8.38
N VAL A 21 -4.99 -21.72 -7.46
CA VAL A 21 -6.08 -20.74 -7.62
C VAL A 21 -5.87 -19.92 -8.90
N THR A 22 -4.65 -19.52 -9.21
CA THR A 22 -4.30 -18.81 -10.46
C THR A 22 -4.68 -19.62 -11.70
N SER A 23 -4.39 -20.92 -11.73
CA SER A 23 -4.76 -21.80 -12.85
C SER A 23 -6.28 -21.92 -13.02
N ALA A 24 -7.01 -21.98 -11.90
CA ALA A 24 -8.47 -22.03 -11.90
C ALA A 24 -9.10 -20.71 -12.38
N LEU A 25 -8.54 -19.56 -11.96
CA LEU A 25 -8.97 -18.24 -12.45
C LEU A 25 -8.76 -18.09 -13.96
N LYS A 26 -7.62 -18.57 -14.47
CA LYS A 26 -7.33 -18.58 -15.92
C LYS A 26 -8.34 -19.43 -16.70
N GLU A 27 -8.72 -20.59 -16.17
CA GLU A 27 -9.75 -21.45 -16.76
C GLU A 27 -11.14 -20.79 -16.73
N LEU A 28 -11.55 -20.20 -15.60
CA LEU A 28 -12.81 -19.46 -15.49
C LEU A 28 -12.87 -18.30 -16.47
N TYR A 29 -11.80 -17.51 -16.59
CA TYR A 29 -11.69 -16.44 -17.57
C TYR A 29 -11.96 -16.95 -18.99
N ARG A 30 -11.22 -17.98 -19.43
CA ARG A 30 -11.32 -18.52 -20.79
C ARG A 30 -12.67 -19.16 -21.10
N THR A 31 -13.30 -19.78 -20.12
CA THR A 31 -14.52 -20.57 -20.32
C THR A 31 -15.81 -19.77 -20.12
N LYS A 32 -15.81 -18.80 -19.19
CA LYS A 32 -17.02 -18.06 -18.79
C LYS A 32 -16.99 -16.59 -19.23
N LEU A 33 -15.83 -15.93 -19.24
CA LEU A 33 -15.74 -14.49 -19.53
C LEU A 33 -15.33 -14.17 -20.97
N LEU A 34 -14.26 -14.79 -21.47
CA LEU A 34 -13.73 -14.56 -22.81
C LEU A 34 -14.78 -14.74 -23.94
N PRO A 35 -15.67 -15.77 -23.90
CA PRO A 35 -16.72 -15.89 -24.92
C PRO A 35 -17.68 -14.71 -24.95
N LEU A 36 -17.95 -14.09 -23.79
CA LEU A 36 -18.78 -12.89 -23.69
C LEU A 36 -18.02 -11.67 -24.25
N GLU A 37 -16.74 -11.51 -23.90
CA GLU A 37 -15.88 -10.44 -24.42
C GLU A 37 -15.81 -10.45 -25.94
N GLU A 38 -15.50 -11.61 -26.53
CA GLU A 38 -15.41 -11.77 -27.99
C GLU A 38 -16.76 -11.53 -28.66
N HIS A 39 -17.84 -12.06 -28.08
CA HIS A 39 -19.16 -11.94 -28.66
C HIS A 39 -19.65 -10.48 -28.70
N TYR A 40 -19.44 -9.70 -27.65
CA TYR A 40 -19.84 -8.29 -27.60
C TYR A 40 -18.70 -7.31 -27.93
N ARG A 41 -17.57 -7.82 -28.44
CA ARG A 41 -16.40 -7.05 -28.88
C ARG A 41 -15.84 -6.13 -27.80
N PHE A 42 -15.79 -6.60 -26.55
CA PHE A 42 -15.34 -5.82 -25.39
C PHE A 42 -13.98 -5.15 -25.63
N GLY A 43 -13.04 -5.87 -26.26
CA GLY A 43 -11.71 -5.36 -26.61
C GLY A 43 -11.66 -4.16 -27.54
N ALA A 44 -12.71 -3.90 -28.31
CA ALA A 44 -12.78 -2.72 -29.18
C ALA A 44 -13.27 -1.46 -28.45
N PHE A 45 -13.75 -1.60 -27.21
CA PHE A 45 -14.31 -0.50 -26.42
C PHE A 45 -13.54 -0.22 -25.13
N HIS A 46 -13.09 -1.27 -24.43
CA HIS A 46 -12.59 -1.16 -23.05
C HIS A 46 -11.16 -1.68 -22.92
N SER A 47 -10.98 -3.00 -22.80
CA SER A 47 -9.66 -3.64 -22.71
C SER A 47 -9.59 -4.89 -23.57
N PRO A 48 -8.43 -5.18 -24.19
CA PRO A 48 -8.22 -6.42 -24.92
C PRO A 48 -8.31 -7.64 -24.00
N ALA A 49 -8.51 -8.82 -24.61
CA ALA A 49 -8.55 -10.09 -23.90
C ALA A 49 -7.29 -10.32 -23.05
N LEU A 50 -7.44 -11.02 -21.92
CA LEU A 50 -6.35 -11.41 -21.05
C LEU A 50 -5.50 -12.52 -21.68
N GLU A 51 -4.19 -12.37 -21.57
CA GLU A 51 -3.16 -13.31 -21.98
C GLU A 51 -2.59 -14.00 -20.73
N ASP A 52 -1.85 -15.08 -20.93
CA ASP A 52 -1.26 -15.86 -19.83
C ASP A 52 -0.32 -15.02 -18.96
N ALA A 53 0.41 -14.09 -19.59
CA ALA A 53 1.28 -13.14 -18.90
C ALA A 53 0.54 -12.21 -17.92
N ASP A 54 -0.78 -12.00 -18.08
CA ASP A 54 -1.56 -11.20 -17.12
C ASP A 54 -1.87 -11.98 -15.83
N PHE A 55 -1.85 -13.31 -15.88
CA PHE A 55 -2.10 -14.19 -14.72
C PHE A 55 -0.80 -14.66 -14.06
N ASP A 56 0.20 -14.98 -14.88
CA ASP A 56 1.46 -15.58 -14.43
C ASP A 56 2.53 -14.50 -14.13
N GLY A 57 2.23 -13.23 -14.44
CA GLY A 57 3.13 -12.10 -14.23
C GLY A 57 3.32 -11.76 -12.75
N LYS A 58 4.51 -11.27 -12.41
CA LYS A 58 4.82 -10.80 -11.05
C LYS A 58 3.92 -9.61 -10.66
N PRO A 59 3.57 -9.46 -9.38
CA PRO A 59 2.85 -8.28 -8.90
C PRO A 59 3.57 -6.98 -9.30
N MET A 60 2.80 -6.00 -9.76
CA MET A 60 3.32 -4.71 -10.21
C MET A 60 2.89 -3.57 -9.28
N VAL A 61 3.85 -2.74 -8.88
CA VAL A 61 3.62 -1.51 -8.11
C VAL A 61 3.81 -0.30 -9.02
N LEU A 62 2.78 0.54 -9.16
CA LEU A 62 2.84 1.75 -9.97
C LEU A 62 3.10 2.99 -9.10
N VAL A 63 4.17 3.72 -9.39
CA VAL A 63 4.56 4.93 -8.66
C VAL A 63 4.19 6.16 -9.49
N ALA A 64 3.15 6.88 -9.04
CA ALA A 64 2.63 8.07 -9.70
C ALA A 64 2.62 9.30 -8.79
N GLY A 65 2.82 10.47 -9.39
CA GLY A 65 2.96 11.73 -8.68
C GLY A 65 3.42 12.86 -9.60
N GLN A 66 3.41 14.08 -9.07
CA GLN A 66 3.84 15.26 -9.81
C GLN A 66 5.35 15.24 -10.10
N TYR A 67 5.83 16.24 -10.84
CA TYR A 67 7.26 16.45 -11.02
C TYR A 67 7.95 16.69 -9.68
N SER A 68 9.18 16.21 -9.56
CA SER A 68 10.06 16.42 -8.39
C SER A 68 9.52 15.96 -7.03
N THR A 69 8.52 15.07 -7.00
CA THR A 69 8.03 14.44 -5.76
C THR A 69 8.87 13.26 -5.28
N GLY A 70 10.02 12.99 -5.91
CA GLY A 70 10.93 11.92 -5.50
C GLY A 70 10.53 10.50 -5.93
N LYS A 71 9.72 10.31 -6.98
CA LYS A 71 9.28 8.98 -7.46
C LYS A 71 10.46 8.04 -7.75
N THR A 72 11.37 8.46 -8.62
CA THR A 72 12.54 7.69 -8.98
C THR A 72 13.47 7.46 -7.78
N SER A 73 13.63 8.47 -6.91
CA SER A 73 14.38 8.33 -5.65
C SER A 73 13.75 7.33 -4.68
N PHE A 74 12.42 7.28 -4.61
CA PHE A 74 11.69 6.31 -3.80
C PHE A 74 11.93 4.88 -4.30
N ILE A 75 11.95 4.68 -5.63
CA ILE A 75 12.26 3.37 -6.21
C ILE A 75 13.71 2.98 -5.91
N GLN A 76 14.67 3.89 -6.12
CA GLN A 76 16.08 3.64 -5.78
C GLN A 76 16.28 3.34 -4.29
N TYR A 77 15.52 4.01 -3.41
CA TYR A 77 15.52 3.73 -1.98
C TYR A 77 15.03 2.31 -1.69
N LEU A 78 13.90 1.88 -2.26
CA LEU A 78 13.37 0.52 -2.06
C LEU A 78 14.35 -0.55 -2.52
N LEU A 79 15.03 -0.31 -3.65
CA LEU A 79 15.99 -1.25 -4.23
C LEU A 79 17.38 -1.19 -3.59
N GLU A 80 17.67 -0.12 -2.83
CA GLU A 80 19.02 0.27 -2.40
C GLU A 80 20.06 0.26 -3.54
N GLN A 81 19.59 0.53 -4.76
CA GLN A 81 20.37 0.42 -5.99
C GLN A 81 19.87 1.43 -7.03
N GLU A 82 20.79 1.94 -7.86
CA GLU A 82 20.43 2.83 -8.96
C GLU A 82 19.72 2.07 -10.10
N VAL A 83 18.68 2.70 -10.66
CA VAL A 83 17.91 2.12 -11.78
C VAL A 83 18.57 2.49 -13.12
N PRO A 84 18.91 1.50 -13.98
CA PRO A 84 19.48 1.74 -15.30
C PRO A 84 18.59 2.64 -16.17
N GLY A 85 19.21 3.67 -16.78
CA GLY A 85 18.52 4.59 -17.70
C GLY A 85 17.71 5.69 -17.01
N SER A 86 17.51 5.62 -15.69
CA SER A 86 16.87 6.68 -14.92
C SER A 86 17.90 7.71 -14.44
N ARG A 87 17.54 9.00 -14.46
CA ARG A 87 18.35 10.09 -13.89
C ARG A 87 17.54 10.82 -12.83
N VAL A 88 18.13 11.08 -11.67
CA VAL A 88 17.52 11.91 -10.62
C VAL A 88 18.13 13.31 -10.72
N GLY A 89 17.28 14.34 -10.82
CA GLY A 89 17.71 15.73 -10.86
C GLY A 89 16.59 16.70 -10.47
N PRO A 90 16.92 17.98 -10.17
CA PRO A 90 15.94 18.99 -9.76
C PRO A 90 14.98 19.41 -10.88
N GLU A 91 15.37 19.19 -12.14
CA GLU A 91 14.56 19.43 -13.35
C GLU A 91 13.70 18.19 -13.70
N PRO A 92 12.65 18.35 -14.54
CA PRO A 92 11.89 17.23 -15.09
C PRO A 92 12.79 16.22 -15.81
N THR A 93 13.19 15.18 -15.10
CA THR A 93 14.22 14.23 -15.56
C THR A 93 13.62 12.94 -16.11
N THR A 94 12.50 12.48 -15.54
CA THR A 94 11.75 11.30 -16.01
C THR A 94 10.57 11.74 -16.89
N ASP A 95 10.76 11.67 -18.21
CA ASP A 95 9.74 11.99 -19.23
C ASP A 95 9.13 10.74 -19.90
N CYS A 96 9.58 9.55 -19.48
CA CYS A 96 9.15 8.25 -19.97
C CYS A 96 8.61 7.35 -18.84
N PHE A 97 7.82 6.36 -19.22
CA PHE A 97 7.42 5.27 -18.34
C PHE A 97 8.57 4.26 -18.26
N VAL A 98 8.98 3.88 -17.06
CA VAL A 98 10.08 2.93 -16.83
C VAL A 98 9.55 1.72 -16.07
N ALA A 99 9.52 0.57 -16.73
CA ALA A 99 9.24 -0.71 -16.10
C ALA A 99 10.53 -1.29 -15.51
N VAL A 100 10.71 -1.14 -14.20
CA VAL A 100 11.84 -1.68 -13.45
C VAL A 100 11.53 -3.13 -13.09
N MET A 101 12.29 -4.05 -13.68
CA MET A 101 12.05 -5.49 -13.58
C MET A 101 13.35 -6.23 -13.30
N HIS A 102 13.24 -7.44 -12.79
CA HIS A 102 14.41 -8.31 -12.63
C HIS A 102 14.99 -8.70 -13.99
N GLY A 103 16.31 -8.78 -14.04
CA GLY A 103 17.06 -9.42 -15.12
C GLY A 103 18.45 -9.81 -14.65
N GLU A 104 19.02 -10.84 -15.28
CA GLU A 104 20.34 -11.38 -14.93
C GLU A 104 21.48 -10.36 -15.11
N THR A 105 21.27 -9.38 -15.99
CA THR A 105 22.26 -8.36 -16.33
C THR A 105 21.63 -6.99 -16.30
N GLU A 106 22.39 -5.99 -15.84
CA GLU A 106 21.97 -4.59 -15.91
C GLU A 106 21.84 -4.12 -17.36
N GLY A 107 20.70 -3.52 -17.69
CA GLY A 107 20.43 -3.06 -19.03
C GLY A 107 19.07 -2.41 -19.20
N THR A 108 18.81 -1.94 -20.42
CA THR A 108 17.53 -1.33 -20.78
C THR A 108 16.99 -1.94 -22.07
N VAL A 109 15.66 -2.10 -22.14
CA VAL A 109 14.94 -2.60 -23.31
C VAL A 109 13.93 -1.54 -23.76
N PRO A 110 13.97 -1.08 -25.03
CA PRO A 110 13.04 -0.08 -25.53
C PRO A 110 11.61 -0.65 -25.66
N GLY A 111 10.60 0.21 -25.50
CA GLY A 111 9.19 -0.19 -25.51
C GLY A 111 8.77 -0.95 -26.76
N ASN A 112 9.30 -0.61 -27.94
CA ASN A 112 9.03 -1.33 -29.19
C ASN A 112 9.45 -2.81 -29.15
N ALA A 113 10.55 -3.14 -28.47
CA ALA A 113 10.97 -4.52 -28.27
C ALA A 113 10.15 -5.20 -27.16
N LEU A 114 9.77 -4.43 -26.13
CA LEU A 114 9.04 -4.96 -24.98
C LEU A 114 7.61 -5.41 -25.32
N VAL A 115 6.92 -4.70 -26.23
CA VAL A 115 5.54 -5.05 -26.62
C VAL A 115 5.43 -6.24 -27.56
N VAL A 116 6.54 -6.77 -28.08
CA VAL A 116 6.54 -8.00 -28.90
C VAL A 116 6.92 -9.24 -28.10
N ASP A 117 7.46 -9.06 -26.90
CA ASP A 117 7.83 -10.14 -25.98
C ASP A 117 6.57 -10.85 -25.41
N PRO A 118 6.38 -12.16 -25.66
CA PRO A 118 5.23 -12.91 -25.13
C PRO A 118 5.29 -13.16 -23.62
N GLU A 119 6.47 -13.07 -22.99
CA GLU A 119 6.65 -13.35 -21.57
C GLU A 119 6.41 -12.10 -20.71
N LYS A 120 6.21 -10.94 -21.34
CA LYS A 120 6.03 -9.66 -20.66
C LYS A 120 4.60 -9.15 -20.79
N PRO A 121 3.99 -8.60 -19.71
CA PRO A 121 2.60 -8.16 -19.69
C PRO A 121 2.38 -6.79 -20.38
N PHE A 122 3.16 -6.47 -21.42
CA PHE A 122 3.16 -5.14 -22.04
C PHE A 122 2.67 -5.12 -23.48
N ARG A 123 2.37 -6.27 -24.11
CA ARG A 123 1.90 -6.35 -25.50
C ARG A 123 0.68 -5.46 -25.78
N LYS A 124 -0.19 -5.33 -24.78
CA LYS A 124 -1.41 -4.51 -24.80
C LYS A 124 -1.15 -3.01 -24.89
N LEU A 125 0.09 -2.57 -24.75
CA LEU A 125 0.49 -1.17 -24.94
C LEU A 125 0.79 -0.84 -26.41
N ASN A 126 0.90 -1.83 -27.30
CA ASN A 126 1.14 -1.63 -28.72
C ASN A 126 0.11 -0.68 -29.41
N PRO A 127 -1.20 -0.71 -29.10
CA PRO A 127 -2.19 0.19 -29.69
C PRO A 127 -1.96 1.69 -29.43
N PHE A 128 -1.19 2.06 -28.39
CA PHE A 128 -0.83 3.47 -28.17
C PHE A 128 0.16 4.01 -29.22
N GLY A 129 0.79 3.12 -29.99
CA GLY A 129 1.64 3.45 -31.12
C GLY A 129 3.01 4.01 -30.74
N ASN A 130 3.83 4.29 -31.77
CA ASN A 130 5.25 4.64 -31.61
C ASN A 130 5.49 5.87 -30.74
N THR A 131 4.58 6.86 -30.74
CA THR A 131 4.72 8.06 -29.89
C THR A 131 4.79 7.70 -28.41
N PHE A 132 3.96 6.74 -27.97
CA PHE A 132 3.98 6.24 -26.60
C PHE A 132 5.16 5.27 -26.39
N LEU A 133 5.38 4.33 -27.31
CA LEU A 133 6.40 3.29 -27.15
C LEU A 133 7.83 3.84 -27.10
N ASN A 134 8.10 4.96 -27.78
CA ASN A 134 9.36 5.69 -27.67
C ASN A 134 9.56 6.36 -26.29
N ARG A 135 8.49 6.50 -25.51
CA ARG A 135 8.49 7.01 -24.12
C ARG A 135 8.15 5.92 -23.12
N PHE A 136 8.40 4.68 -23.49
CA PHE A 136 8.25 3.52 -22.61
C PHE A 136 9.50 2.67 -22.72
N MET A 137 10.05 2.26 -21.59
CA MET A 137 11.23 1.41 -21.53
C MET A 137 11.14 0.45 -20.35
N CYS A 138 11.91 -0.63 -20.42
CA CYS A 138 12.14 -1.53 -19.30
C CYS A 138 13.59 -1.38 -18.84
N ALA A 139 13.79 -1.17 -17.55
CA ALA A 139 15.09 -1.25 -16.90
C ALA A 139 15.20 -2.61 -16.21
N GLN A 140 16.25 -3.34 -16.52
CA GLN A 140 16.52 -4.67 -15.98
C GLN A 140 17.79 -4.63 -15.15
N LEU A 141 17.75 -5.26 -13.98
CA LEU A 141 18.90 -5.38 -13.08
C LEU A 141 18.71 -6.58 -12.14
N PRO A 142 19.80 -7.24 -11.71
CA PRO A 142 19.75 -8.31 -10.75
C PRO A 142 19.55 -7.70 -9.35
N ASN A 143 18.35 -7.87 -8.79
CA ASN A 143 17.99 -7.35 -7.47
C ASN A 143 16.91 -8.25 -6.82
N GLN A 144 17.09 -8.57 -5.53
CA GLN A 144 16.20 -9.48 -4.78
C GLN A 144 14.76 -8.95 -4.67
N VAL A 145 14.58 -7.63 -4.53
CA VAL A 145 13.24 -7.02 -4.50
C VAL A 145 12.51 -7.31 -5.82
N LEU A 146 13.23 -7.25 -6.93
CA LEU A 146 12.67 -7.47 -8.27
C LEU A 146 12.43 -8.96 -8.59
N GLU A 147 13.00 -9.87 -7.79
CA GLU A 147 12.65 -11.29 -7.86
C GLU A 147 11.20 -11.52 -7.40
N SER A 148 10.72 -10.74 -6.44
CA SER A 148 9.34 -10.82 -5.94
C SER A 148 8.36 -9.92 -6.70
N ILE A 149 8.75 -8.70 -7.06
CA ILE A 149 7.84 -7.70 -7.64
C ILE A 149 8.43 -6.99 -8.87
N SER A 150 7.62 -6.24 -9.58
CA SER A 150 8.07 -5.28 -10.60
C SER A 150 7.52 -3.89 -10.30
N ILE A 151 8.28 -2.85 -10.63
CA ILE A 151 7.91 -1.47 -10.29
C ILE A 151 7.79 -0.65 -11.57
N ILE A 152 6.71 0.13 -11.70
CA ILE A 152 6.48 1.01 -12.84
C ILE A 152 6.67 2.46 -12.36
N ASP A 153 7.76 3.10 -12.79
CA ASP A 153 7.94 4.54 -12.64
C ASP A 153 7.18 5.28 -13.75
N THR A 154 6.46 6.34 -13.38
CA THR A 154 5.66 7.13 -14.31
C THR A 154 6.24 8.53 -14.51
N PRO A 155 6.03 9.15 -15.68
CA PRO A 155 6.35 10.57 -15.88
C PRO A 155 5.65 11.45 -14.84
N GLY A 156 6.26 12.59 -14.50
CA GLY A 156 5.64 13.57 -13.62
C GLY A 156 4.29 14.06 -14.17
N ILE A 157 3.25 14.06 -13.34
CA ILE A 157 1.93 14.59 -13.71
C ILE A 157 1.95 16.12 -13.52
N LEU A 158 1.47 16.88 -14.51
CA LEU A 158 1.32 18.33 -14.39
C LEU A 158 0.26 18.70 -13.34
N SER A 159 0.59 19.64 -12.45
CA SER A 159 -0.35 20.17 -11.45
C SER A 159 -1.50 20.90 -12.15
N GLY A 160 -2.72 20.38 -12.09
CA GLY A 160 -3.92 21.05 -12.61
C GLY A 160 -4.94 20.14 -13.31
N ALA A 161 -4.57 18.91 -13.65
CA ALA A 161 -5.53 17.96 -14.22
C ALA A 161 -6.49 17.45 -13.14
N LYS A 162 -7.71 17.99 -13.07
CA LYS A 162 -8.83 17.36 -12.37
C LYS A 162 -9.19 16.07 -13.10
N GLN A 163 -8.43 15.00 -12.89
CA GLN A 163 -8.79 13.66 -13.31
C GLN A 163 -9.78 13.08 -12.32
N ARG A 164 -11.07 13.35 -12.52
CA ARG A 164 -12.14 12.50 -11.98
C ARG A 164 -12.21 11.26 -12.89
N VAL A 165 -11.36 10.29 -12.62
CA VAL A 165 -11.53 8.95 -13.22
C VAL A 165 -12.55 8.23 -12.35
N SER A 166 -13.70 7.91 -12.94
CA SER A 166 -14.64 6.96 -12.35
C SER A 166 -13.91 5.63 -12.16
N ARG A 167 -13.65 5.24 -10.91
CA ARG A 167 -13.12 3.92 -10.56
C ARG A 167 -14.28 2.93 -10.55
N GLY A 168 -14.72 2.53 -11.74
CA GLY A 168 -15.45 1.29 -11.91
C GLY A 168 -14.44 0.24 -12.35
N THR A 169 -13.91 -0.58 -11.45
CA THR A 169 -13.12 -1.75 -11.83
C THR A 169 -13.84 -2.95 -11.27
N GLY A 170 -14.62 -3.61 -12.11
CA GLY A 170 -15.42 -4.75 -11.69
C GLY A 170 -15.99 -5.53 -12.86
N LEU A 171 -16.37 -6.77 -12.59
CA LEU A 171 -17.00 -7.66 -13.58
C LEU A 171 -18.37 -7.13 -14.06
N GLY A 172 -18.96 -6.16 -13.36
CA GLY A 172 -20.16 -5.42 -13.78
C GLY A 172 -20.01 -4.69 -15.12
N TRP A 173 -18.79 -4.29 -15.49
CA TRP A 173 -18.54 -3.65 -16.79
C TRP A 173 -18.86 -4.56 -17.98
N TYR A 174 -18.59 -5.87 -17.86
CA TYR A 174 -18.92 -6.84 -18.90
C TYR A 174 -20.43 -7.00 -19.07
N VAL A 175 -21.16 -7.00 -17.95
CA VAL A 175 -22.63 -7.06 -17.92
C VAL A 175 -23.23 -5.80 -18.56
N VAL A 176 -22.78 -4.62 -18.13
CA VAL A 176 -23.25 -3.33 -18.65
C VAL A 176 -22.96 -3.21 -20.15
N HIS A 177 -21.73 -3.51 -20.57
CA HIS A 177 -21.34 -3.46 -21.99
C HIS A 177 -22.20 -4.40 -22.83
N THR A 178 -22.46 -5.62 -22.33
CA THR A 178 -23.36 -6.60 -22.97
C THR A 178 -24.76 -6.03 -23.19
N TYR A 179 -25.35 -5.41 -22.17
CA TYR A 179 -26.67 -4.80 -22.30
C TYR A 179 -26.68 -3.61 -23.25
N ILE A 180 -25.66 -2.76 -23.23
CA ILE A 180 -25.54 -1.62 -24.15
C ILE A 180 -25.51 -2.11 -25.60
N ILE A 181 -24.58 -3.01 -25.94
CA ILE A 181 -24.44 -3.50 -27.32
C ILE A 181 -25.70 -4.24 -27.78
N SER A 182 -26.29 -5.07 -26.91
CA SER A 182 -27.52 -5.81 -27.20
C SER A 182 -28.72 -4.88 -27.43
N TYR A 183 -28.85 -3.83 -26.62
CA TYR A 183 -29.92 -2.84 -26.75
C TYR A 183 -29.79 -2.06 -28.06
N LEU A 184 -28.58 -1.61 -28.38
CA LEU A 184 -28.29 -0.93 -29.64
C LEU A 184 -28.63 -1.83 -30.84
N LYS A 185 -28.25 -3.10 -30.79
CA LYS A 185 -28.61 -4.08 -31.83
C LYS A 185 -30.12 -4.26 -31.96
N LYS A 186 -30.84 -4.39 -30.83
CA LYS A 186 -32.30 -4.55 -30.80
C LYS A 186 -33.03 -3.37 -31.44
N GLU A 187 -32.52 -2.16 -31.25
CA GLU A 187 -33.11 -0.93 -31.79
C GLU A 187 -32.78 -0.67 -33.26
N MET A 188 -31.84 -1.38 -33.86
CA MET A 188 -31.45 -1.14 -35.26
C MET A 188 -32.49 -1.65 -36.25
N PRO A 189 -32.87 -0.85 -37.27
CA PRO A 189 -33.78 -1.31 -38.32
C PRO A 189 -33.10 -2.31 -39.26
N SER A 190 -33.86 -3.30 -39.73
CA SER A 190 -33.33 -4.37 -40.59
C SER A 190 -32.95 -3.89 -42.00
N VAL A 191 -33.66 -2.89 -42.55
CA VAL A 191 -33.58 -2.57 -43.99
C VAL A 191 -33.13 -1.13 -44.25
N PHE A 192 -33.93 -0.11 -43.88
CA PHE A 192 -33.67 1.30 -44.21
C PHE A 192 -33.48 2.18 -42.96
N GLY A 193 -32.88 3.36 -43.14
CA GLY A 193 -32.74 4.37 -42.07
C GLY A 193 -31.67 4.08 -41.01
N LYS A 194 -30.78 3.10 -41.26
CA LYS A 194 -29.75 2.62 -40.32
C LYS A 194 -28.83 3.73 -39.82
N GLU A 195 -28.36 4.60 -40.72
CA GLU A 195 -27.41 5.66 -40.36
C GLU A 195 -28.05 6.72 -39.45
N ASN A 196 -29.26 7.17 -39.77
CA ASN A 196 -30.00 8.13 -38.95
C ASN A 196 -30.36 7.53 -37.58
N LYS A 197 -30.79 6.26 -37.54
CA LYS A 197 -31.05 5.57 -36.27
C LYS A 197 -29.78 5.43 -35.43
N LYS A 198 -28.63 5.09 -36.02
CA LYS A 198 -27.34 5.04 -35.32
C LYS A 198 -27.01 6.40 -34.68
N LYS A 199 -27.07 7.50 -35.45
CA LYS A 199 -26.83 8.86 -34.92
C LYS A 199 -27.79 9.20 -33.77
N GLN A 200 -29.07 8.84 -33.90
CA GLN A 200 -30.07 9.04 -32.86
C GLN A 200 -29.77 8.21 -31.59
N LEU A 201 -29.37 6.94 -31.72
CA LEU A 201 -29.05 6.08 -30.59
C LEU A 201 -27.83 6.56 -29.82
N ILE A 202 -26.78 7.03 -30.53
CA ILE A 202 -25.59 7.63 -29.91
C ILE A 202 -25.98 8.89 -29.14
N LEU A 203 -26.80 9.78 -29.72
CA LEU A 203 -27.29 10.97 -29.02
C LEU A 203 -28.10 10.61 -27.76
N LYS A 204 -28.91 9.54 -27.84
CA LYS A 204 -29.75 9.06 -26.73
C LYS A 204 -29.03 8.15 -25.75
N LEU A 205 -27.71 7.95 -25.88
CA LEU A 205 -26.95 7.03 -25.03
C LEU A 205 -27.11 7.30 -23.52
N PRO A 206 -27.14 8.55 -23.02
CA PRO A 206 -27.38 8.80 -21.59
C PRO A 206 -28.73 8.26 -21.10
N VAL A 207 -29.78 8.37 -21.93
CA VAL A 207 -31.12 7.86 -21.64
C VAL A 207 -31.13 6.33 -21.68
N ILE A 208 -30.39 5.74 -22.62
CA ILE A 208 -30.22 4.28 -22.72
C ILE A 208 -29.53 3.74 -21.46
N PHE A 209 -28.49 4.41 -20.96
CA PHE A 209 -27.79 4.03 -19.74
C PHE A 209 -28.74 4.04 -18.53
N ALA A 210 -29.46 5.14 -18.33
CA ALA A 210 -30.44 5.26 -17.24
C ALA A 210 -31.54 4.18 -17.30
N LYS A 211 -31.98 3.82 -18.52
CA LYS A 211 -32.95 2.74 -18.72
C LYS A 211 -32.38 1.37 -18.36
N ILE A 212 -31.18 1.03 -18.85
CA ILE A 212 -30.51 -0.24 -18.53
C ILE A 212 -30.27 -0.34 -17.02
N GLN A 213 -29.84 0.76 -16.39
CA GLN A 213 -29.60 0.85 -14.96
C GLN A 213 -30.87 0.47 -14.16
N LEU A 214 -32.01 1.05 -14.53
CA LEU A 214 -33.29 0.83 -13.83
C LEU A 214 -33.87 -0.56 -14.12
N GLU A 215 -33.80 -1.04 -15.35
CA GLU A 215 -34.35 -2.35 -15.75
C GLU A 215 -33.56 -3.54 -15.20
N HIS A 216 -32.25 -3.39 -15.05
CA HIS A 216 -31.35 -4.48 -14.63
C HIS A 216 -30.75 -4.29 -13.23
N HIS A 217 -31.18 -3.26 -12.49
CA HIS A 217 -30.72 -2.97 -11.12
C HIS A 217 -29.19 -2.85 -11.00
N ILE A 218 -28.54 -2.21 -11.98
CA ILE A 218 -27.08 -2.06 -12.02
C ILE A 218 -26.65 -0.76 -11.34
N SER A 219 -25.49 -0.75 -10.69
CA SER A 219 -24.93 0.45 -10.07
C SER A 219 -24.49 1.47 -11.14
N PRO A 220 -24.67 2.78 -10.92
CA PRO A 220 -24.15 3.80 -11.84
C PRO A 220 -22.61 3.74 -12.00
N GLY A 221 -21.89 3.20 -11.01
CA GLY A 221 -20.43 3.05 -11.06
C GLY A 221 -19.94 2.01 -12.08
N ASP A 222 -20.80 1.10 -12.52
CA ASP A 222 -20.46 0.07 -13.52
C ASP A 222 -20.58 0.59 -14.96
N PHE A 223 -21.13 1.80 -15.16
CA PHE A 223 -21.29 2.37 -16.49
C PHE A 223 -20.01 3.08 -16.94
N PRO A 224 -19.60 2.90 -18.21
CA PRO A 224 -18.47 3.62 -18.77
C PRO A 224 -18.79 5.11 -18.93
N ASP A 225 -17.75 5.92 -19.12
CA ASP A 225 -17.93 7.34 -19.48
C ASP A 225 -18.76 7.45 -20.77
N CYS A 226 -19.88 8.17 -20.68
CA CYS A 226 -20.85 8.23 -21.76
C CYS A 226 -20.28 8.93 -22.99
N GLN A 227 -19.48 9.99 -22.81
CA GLN A 227 -18.91 10.75 -23.92
C GLN A 227 -17.90 9.89 -24.70
N LYS A 228 -17.00 9.21 -23.98
CA LYS A 228 -16.04 8.27 -24.56
C LYS A 228 -16.75 7.12 -25.27
N MET A 229 -17.82 6.58 -24.69
CA MET A 229 -18.61 5.52 -25.34
C MET A 229 -19.29 6.03 -26.61
N GLN A 230 -19.80 7.26 -26.64
CA GLN A 230 -20.37 7.87 -27.84
C GLN A 230 -19.33 7.96 -28.97
N GLU A 231 -18.12 8.45 -28.66
CA GLU A 231 -17.01 8.55 -29.61
C GLU A 231 -16.63 7.19 -30.19
N LEU A 232 -16.46 6.18 -29.33
CA LEU A 232 -16.15 4.81 -29.76
C LEU A 232 -17.27 4.21 -30.62
N LEU A 233 -18.54 4.43 -30.26
CA LEU A 233 -19.68 3.94 -31.04
C LEU A 233 -19.77 4.57 -32.44
N MET A 234 -19.23 5.77 -32.66
CA MET A 234 -19.26 6.42 -33.98
C MET A 234 -18.52 5.61 -35.04
N VAL A 235 -17.41 4.96 -34.71
CA VAL A 235 -16.61 4.19 -35.67
C VAL A 235 -17.11 2.75 -35.88
N HIS A 236 -18.10 2.30 -35.11
CA HIS A 236 -18.62 0.93 -35.16
C HIS A 236 -19.88 0.78 -36.03
N ASP A 237 -20.01 -0.33 -36.74
CA ASP A 237 -21.23 -0.67 -37.49
C ASP A 237 -22.22 -1.44 -36.60
N PHE A 238 -23.31 -0.78 -36.22
CA PHE A 238 -24.30 -1.36 -35.31
C PHE A 238 -25.06 -2.55 -35.93
N THR A 239 -25.04 -2.70 -37.26
CA THR A 239 -25.66 -3.88 -37.89
C THR A 239 -24.89 -5.15 -37.59
N LYS A 240 -23.59 -5.04 -37.31
CA LYS A 240 -22.69 -6.14 -36.96
C LYS A 240 -22.67 -6.46 -35.46
N PHE A 241 -23.42 -5.71 -34.64
CA PHE A 241 -23.62 -6.06 -33.25
C PHE A 241 -24.48 -7.31 -33.11
N HIS A 242 -24.29 -8.01 -31.99
CA HIS A 242 -25.01 -9.22 -31.68
C HIS A 242 -26.19 -8.94 -30.73
N SER A 243 -27.24 -9.72 -30.90
CA SER A 243 -28.40 -9.70 -29.99
C SER A 243 -28.02 -10.30 -28.64
N LEU A 244 -28.82 -9.98 -27.63
CA LEU A 244 -28.63 -10.53 -26.29
C LEU A 244 -28.63 -12.07 -26.31
N LYS A 245 -27.59 -12.66 -25.71
CA LYS A 245 -27.46 -14.10 -25.45
C LYS A 245 -27.48 -14.36 -23.94
N PRO A 246 -28.64 -14.70 -23.36
CA PRO A 246 -28.79 -14.94 -21.93
C PRO A 246 -27.80 -15.98 -21.38
N LYS A 247 -27.55 -17.06 -22.12
CA LYS A 247 -26.60 -18.12 -21.72
C LYS A 247 -25.19 -17.63 -21.40
N LEU A 248 -24.70 -16.57 -22.07
CA LEU A 248 -23.38 -16.01 -21.78
C LEU A 248 -23.39 -15.18 -20.50
N LEU A 249 -24.49 -14.48 -20.22
CA LEU A 249 -24.68 -13.75 -18.96
C LEU A 249 -24.89 -14.71 -17.79
N GLU A 250 -25.66 -15.78 -17.98
CA GLU A 250 -25.84 -16.85 -16.99
C GLU A 250 -24.51 -17.49 -16.61
N ALA A 251 -23.62 -17.73 -17.59
CA ALA A 251 -22.28 -18.25 -17.33
C ALA A 251 -21.42 -17.28 -16.50
N LEU A 252 -21.51 -15.98 -16.76
CA LEU A 252 -20.84 -14.94 -15.97
C LEU A 252 -21.42 -14.85 -14.55
N ASP A 253 -22.74 -14.92 -14.40
CA ASP A 253 -23.42 -14.91 -13.11
C ASP A 253 -23.07 -16.15 -12.26
N GLU A 254 -23.06 -17.34 -12.87
CA GLU A 254 -22.61 -18.59 -12.22
C GLU A 254 -21.15 -18.48 -11.77
N MET A 255 -20.27 -17.90 -12.62
CA MET A 255 -18.88 -17.68 -12.26
C MET A 255 -18.76 -16.80 -11.01
N LEU A 256 -19.51 -15.69 -10.98
CA LEU A 256 -19.49 -14.71 -9.89
C LEU A 256 -20.07 -15.25 -8.58
N THR A 257 -21.17 -15.99 -8.66
CA THR A 257 -21.95 -16.40 -7.49
C THR A 257 -21.52 -17.75 -6.94
N HIS A 258 -20.99 -18.66 -7.76
CA HIS A 258 -20.72 -20.03 -7.36
C HIS A 258 -19.24 -20.39 -7.53
N ASP A 259 -18.66 -20.17 -8.72
CA ASP A 259 -17.30 -20.64 -9.00
C ASP A 259 -16.25 -19.88 -8.18
N ILE A 260 -16.32 -18.54 -8.12
CA ILE A 260 -15.43 -17.74 -7.27
C ILE A 260 -15.57 -18.10 -5.80
N ALA A 261 -16.80 -18.33 -5.31
CA ALA A 261 -17.04 -18.72 -3.92
C ALA A 261 -16.35 -20.05 -3.56
N LYS A 262 -16.27 -21.00 -4.51
CA LYS A 262 -15.55 -22.28 -4.35
C LYS A 262 -14.03 -22.12 -4.36
N LEU A 263 -13.49 -21.04 -4.92
CA LEU A 263 -12.07 -20.75 -4.88
C LEU A 263 -11.62 -20.15 -3.55
N MET A 264 -12.50 -19.50 -2.78
CA MET A 264 -12.14 -18.84 -1.51
C MET A 264 -11.54 -19.80 -0.46
N PRO A 265 -12.01 -21.05 -0.27
CA PRO A 265 -11.34 -22.01 0.60
C PRO A 265 -9.95 -22.40 0.10
N LEU A 266 -9.79 -22.61 -1.22
CA LEU A 266 -8.50 -22.94 -1.82
C LEU A 266 -7.50 -21.79 -1.67
N LEU A 267 -7.94 -20.55 -1.87
CA LEU A 267 -7.11 -19.36 -1.66
C LEU A 267 -6.60 -19.28 -0.22
N ARG A 268 -7.47 -19.47 0.78
CA ARG A 268 -7.05 -19.48 2.19
C ARG A 268 -6.08 -20.61 2.51
N GLN A 269 -6.23 -21.75 1.85
CA GLN A 269 -5.31 -22.88 2.02
C GLN A 269 -3.95 -22.55 1.38
N GLU A 270 -3.93 -22.00 0.16
CA GLU A 270 -2.70 -21.53 -0.49
C GLU A 270 -1.99 -20.44 0.34
N GLU A 271 -2.73 -19.51 0.96
CA GLU A 271 -2.15 -18.49 1.86
C GLU A 271 -1.52 -19.08 3.13
N LEU A 272 -1.97 -20.26 3.59
CA LEU A 272 -1.42 -20.96 4.75
C LEU A 272 -0.26 -21.89 4.36
N GLU A 273 -0.32 -22.46 3.16
CA GLU A 273 0.72 -23.33 2.59
C GLU A 273 1.86 -22.54 1.94
N SER A 274 1.63 -21.26 1.61
CA SER A 274 2.64 -20.40 1.02
C SER A 274 3.78 -20.19 2.01
N THR A 275 4.91 -20.79 1.65
CA THR A 275 6.22 -20.47 2.22
C THR A 275 6.88 -19.32 1.46
N GLU A 276 6.14 -18.67 0.54
CA GLU A 276 6.61 -17.49 -0.20
C GLU A 276 6.95 -16.40 0.80
N VAL A 277 8.26 -16.26 0.99
CA VAL A 277 8.83 -15.16 1.72
C VAL A 277 8.39 -13.91 0.99
N GLY A 278 7.81 -12.95 1.72
CA GLY A 278 7.48 -11.64 1.16
C GLY A 278 8.69 -10.97 0.50
N VAL A 279 8.51 -9.75 -0.01
CA VAL A 279 9.57 -9.02 -0.71
C VAL A 279 10.88 -9.04 0.10
N GLN A 280 11.94 -9.61 -0.50
CA GLN A 280 13.25 -9.77 0.13
C GLN A 280 14.26 -8.73 -0.35
N GLY A 281 15.23 -8.40 0.51
CA GLY A 281 16.34 -7.52 0.21
C GLY A 281 15.97 -6.05 0.07
N GLY A 282 16.96 -5.23 -0.30
CA GLY A 282 16.81 -3.77 -0.36
C GLY A 282 16.37 -3.20 0.98
N ALA A 283 15.52 -2.18 0.94
CA ALA A 283 15.02 -1.50 2.15
C ALA A 283 14.13 -2.38 3.05
N PHE A 284 13.78 -3.59 2.62
CA PHE A 284 12.97 -4.55 3.38
C PHE A 284 13.83 -5.47 4.26
N GLU A 285 15.15 -5.46 4.09
CA GLU A 285 16.05 -6.22 4.95
C GLU A 285 16.08 -5.55 6.34
N GLY A 286 15.61 -6.25 7.38
CA GLY A 286 15.47 -5.73 8.75
C GLY A 286 16.78 -5.30 9.43
N THR A 287 17.91 -5.39 8.70
CA THR A 287 19.23 -4.91 9.09
C THR A 287 19.35 -3.38 9.08
N HIS A 288 18.44 -2.65 8.42
CA HIS A 288 18.44 -1.18 8.37
C HIS A 288 18.25 -0.50 9.74
N MET A 289 17.73 -1.22 10.74
CA MET A 289 17.63 -0.75 12.12
C MET A 289 18.98 -0.81 12.88
N GLY A 290 20.04 -1.29 12.21
CA GLY A 290 21.34 -1.54 12.81
C GLY A 290 21.35 -2.78 13.71
N PRO A 291 22.53 -3.32 14.04
CA PRO A 291 22.65 -4.47 14.94
C PRO A 291 22.40 -4.11 16.41
N PHE A 292 22.15 -2.83 16.70
CA PHE A 292 21.97 -2.30 18.03
C PHE A 292 20.53 -1.82 18.16
N VAL A 293 19.72 -2.55 18.91
CA VAL A 293 18.54 -1.97 19.52
C VAL A 293 19.06 -0.97 20.55
N GLU A 294 18.83 0.33 20.34
CA GLU A 294 18.90 1.30 21.46
C GLU A 294 17.76 0.93 22.42
N ARG A 295 17.98 -0.12 23.23
CA ARG A 295 17.13 -0.43 24.37
C ARG A 295 17.16 0.83 25.23
N GLY A 296 16.04 1.55 25.25
CA GLY A 296 15.86 2.62 26.22
C GLY A 296 16.12 2.06 27.63
N PRO A 297 16.50 2.90 28.61
CA PRO A 297 16.74 2.44 29.98
C PRO A 297 15.57 1.65 30.61
N ASP A 298 14.39 1.72 30.01
CA ASP A 298 13.16 1.06 30.46
C ASP A 298 12.96 -0.36 29.86
N GLU A 299 13.67 -0.78 28.80
CA GLU A 299 13.49 -2.10 28.15
C GLU A 299 14.57 -3.14 28.52
N ALA A 300 15.60 -2.75 29.27
CA ALA A 300 16.67 -3.66 29.69
C ALA A 300 16.28 -4.61 30.84
N LEU A 301 15.02 -4.58 31.30
CA LEU A 301 14.54 -5.36 32.45
C LEU A 301 13.53 -6.47 32.09
N GLU A 302 13.13 -6.62 30.82
CA GLU A 302 12.10 -7.61 30.43
C GLU A 302 12.62 -9.04 30.20
N ASP A 303 13.92 -9.32 30.40
CA ASP A 303 14.46 -10.69 30.35
C ASP A 303 14.45 -11.41 31.72
N GLY A 304 13.65 -10.94 32.68
CA GLY A 304 13.44 -11.62 33.96
C GLY A 304 12.02 -11.42 34.46
N GLU A 305 11.26 -12.51 34.52
CA GLU A 305 9.97 -12.73 35.21
C GLU A 305 8.99 -11.54 35.24
N GLU A 306 7.80 -11.72 34.65
CA GLU A 306 6.61 -10.88 34.87
C GLU A 306 6.25 -10.82 36.38
N GLY A 307 6.98 -10.01 37.13
CA GLY A 307 6.63 -9.53 38.46
C GLY A 307 5.93 -8.19 38.29
N SER A 308 4.76 -8.05 38.90
CA SER A 308 3.98 -6.81 38.89
C SER A 308 4.81 -5.61 39.35
N ASP A 309 5.22 -4.76 38.42
CA ASP A 309 5.97 -3.52 38.64
C ASP A 309 5.19 -2.45 39.45
N ASP A 310 3.97 -2.77 39.90
CA ASP A 310 3.12 -1.92 40.71
C ASP A 310 3.49 -1.91 42.21
N GLU A 311 4.46 -2.73 42.65
CA GLU A 311 4.93 -2.78 44.05
C GLU A 311 6.33 -2.20 44.32
N ALA A 312 7.01 -1.63 43.31
CA ALA A 312 8.35 -1.05 43.52
C ALA A 312 8.30 0.20 44.42
N GLU A 313 8.83 0.05 45.64
CA GLU A 313 9.08 1.10 46.63
C GLU A 313 9.85 2.27 45.99
N TRP A 314 9.43 3.50 46.23
CA TRP A 314 10.05 4.68 45.62
C TRP A 314 11.52 4.77 46.02
N VAL A 315 12.43 4.88 45.05
CA VAL A 315 13.89 4.77 45.26
C VAL A 315 14.41 5.78 46.28
N VAL A 316 13.75 6.94 46.39
CA VAL A 316 14.11 8.05 47.27
C VAL A 316 13.63 7.85 48.72
N THR A 317 12.78 6.85 48.99
CA THR A 317 12.19 6.61 50.32
C THR A 317 13.23 6.46 51.43
N LYS A 318 14.37 5.82 51.13
CA LYS A 318 15.44 5.55 52.11
C LYS A 318 16.12 6.83 52.62
N ASP A 319 16.28 7.82 51.73
CA ASP A 319 16.95 9.08 52.02
C ASP A 319 15.96 10.23 52.25
N LYS A 320 14.64 9.96 52.19
CA LYS A 320 13.58 10.97 52.32
C LYS A 320 13.72 11.76 53.62
N SER A 321 13.97 11.11 54.76
CA SER A 321 14.11 11.80 56.05
C SER A 321 15.26 12.83 56.05
N LYS A 322 16.40 12.49 55.43
CA LYS A 322 17.54 13.40 55.25
C LYS A 322 17.17 14.60 54.39
N TYR A 323 16.42 14.38 53.31
CA TYR A 323 16.00 15.47 52.43
C TYR A 323 14.90 16.33 53.05
N ASP A 324 13.97 15.74 53.79
CA ASP A 324 12.91 16.45 54.52
C ASP A 324 13.51 17.38 55.59
N GLU A 325 14.56 16.95 56.30
CA GLU A 325 15.30 17.84 57.23
C GLU A 325 15.84 19.09 56.53
N ILE A 326 16.43 18.92 55.34
CA ILE A 326 16.94 20.05 54.54
C ILE A 326 15.76 20.91 54.05
N PHE A 327 14.69 20.28 53.57
CA PHE A 327 13.50 20.95 53.06
C PHE A 327 12.86 21.86 54.11
N TYR A 328 12.61 21.36 55.31
CA TYR A 328 12.00 22.14 56.39
C TYR A 328 12.93 23.23 56.94
N ASN A 329 14.25 23.00 56.94
CA ASN A 329 15.23 24.02 57.30
C ASN A 329 15.26 25.20 56.30
N LEU A 330 14.82 25.01 55.06
CA LEU A 330 14.67 26.08 54.06
C LEU A 330 13.39 26.91 54.22
N ALA A 331 12.59 26.62 55.25
CA ALA A 331 11.35 27.30 55.61
C ALA A 331 10.35 27.38 54.42
N PRO A 332 9.77 26.23 54.01
CA PRO A 332 8.73 26.18 52.99
C PRO A 332 7.46 26.90 53.49
N ALA A 333 6.68 27.46 52.56
CA ALA A 333 5.39 28.07 52.86
C ALA A 333 4.28 27.11 52.42
N ASP A 334 3.31 26.82 53.30
CA ASP A 334 2.21 25.88 53.05
C ASP A 334 2.66 24.50 52.51
N GLY A 335 3.80 24.01 53.01
CA GLY A 335 4.36 22.71 52.60
C GLY A 335 5.04 22.72 51.22
N LYS A 336 5.24 23.90 50.60
CA LYS A 336 5.92 24.05 49.31
C LYS A 336 7.07 25.05 49.38
N LEU A 337 8.17 24.72 48.71
CA LEU A 337 9.34 25.58 48.56
C LEU A 337 9.24 26.37 47.25
N SER A 338 9.28 27.70 47.32
CA SER A 338 9.21 28.53 46.12
C SER A 338 10.40 28.29 45.20
N GLY A 339 10.20 28.36 43.88
CA GLY A 339 11.27 28.18 42.89
C GLY A 339 12.46 29.13 43.06
N SER A 340 12.25 30.33 43.63
CA SER A 340 13.34 31.26 43.97
C SER A 340 14.24 30.73 45.11
N LYS A 341 13.64 30.16 46.16
CA LYS A 341 14.37 29.56 47.29
C LYS A 341 15.04 28.25 46.86
N ALA A 342 14.31 27.39 46.16
CA ALA A 342 14.83 26.14 45.61
C ALA A 342 16.01 26.38 44.68
N LYS A 343 15.92 27.34 43.74
CA LYS A 343 17.03 27.72 42.86
C LYS A 343 18.26 28.19 43.64
N THR A 344 18.07 29.00 44.69
CA THR A 344 19.17 29.50 45.51
C THR A 344 19.91 28.34 46.21
N TRP A 345 19.16 27.37 46.72
CA TRP A 345 19.73 26.16 47.31
C TRP A 345 20.42 25.26 46.26
N MET A 346 19.77 25.00 45.13
CA MET A 346 20.30 24.18 44.04
C MET A 346 21.62 24.72 43.48
N VAL A 347 21.75 26.04 43.32
CA VAL A 347 23.01 26.67 42.88
C VAL A 347 24.16 26.45 43.88
N GLY A 348 23.85 26.31 45.17
CA GLY A 348 24.81 25.96 46.22
C GLY A 348 25.49 24.61 46.03
N THR A 349 24.90 23.70 45.23
CA THR A 349 25.44 22.36 44.93
C THR A 349 26.57 22.37 43.90
N LYS A 350 26.87 23.55 43.32
CA LYS A 350 27.94 23.78 42.33
C LYS A 350 27.79 23.01 41.01
N LEU A 351 26.61 22.48 40.71
CA LEU A 351 26.30 21.94 39.38
C LEU A 351 26.08 23.07 38.35
N PRO A 352 26.38 22.83 37.06
CA PRO A 352 26.13 23.82 36.01
C PRO A 352 24.64 24.20 35.90
N ASN A 353 24.34 25.47 35.60
CA ASN A 353 22.96 25.95 35.47
C ASN A 353 22.12 25.18 34.44
N SER A 354 22.75 24.67 33.37
CA SER A 354 22.07 23.83 32.35
C SER A 354 21.62 22.48 32.91
N VAL A 355 22.37 21.92 33.86
CA VAL A 355 22.07 20.67 34.55
C VAL A 355 20.98 20.92 35.60
N LEU A 356 21.13 21.97 36.40
CA LEU A 356 20.13 22.35 37.42
C LEU A 356 18.77 22.65 36.80
N GLY A 357 18.72 23.33 35.64
CA GLY A 357 17.48 23.56 34.91
C GLY A 357 16.81 22.28 34.41
N ARG A 358 17.60 21.25 34.06
CA ARG A 358 17.07 19.94 33.68
C ARG A 358 16.54 19.17 34.89
N ILE A 359 17.26 19.21 36.02
CA ILE A 359 16.81 18.61 37.28
C ILE A 359 15.51 19.26 37.75
N TRP A 360 15.41 20.60 37.70
CA TRP A 360 14.19 21.33 38.01
C TRP A 360 13.01 20.81 37.18
N LYS A 361 13.17 20.74 35.86
CA LYS A 361 12.12 20.26 34.94
C LYS A 361 11.70 18.81 35.19
N LEU A 362 12.61 17.97 35.70
CA LEU A 362 12.32 16.58 36.06
C LEU A 362 11.69 16.45 37.45
N SER A 363 11.92 17.41 38.36
CA SER A 363 11.49 17.32 39.76
C SER A 363 10.18 18.04 40.04
N ASP A 364 9.87 19.12 39.31
CA ASP A 364 8.58 19.82 39.32
C ASP A 364 7.58 19.04 38.46
N VAL A 365 7.02 17.97 39.04
CA VAL A 365 6.21 16.94 38.36
C VAL A 365 4.82 17.49 38.04
N ASP A 366 4.23 18.27 38.95
CA ASP A 366 2.92 18.90 38.74
C ASP A 366 3.02 20.27 38.01
N ARG A 367 4.24 20.78 37.81
CA ARG A 367 4.54 21.99 37.02
C ARG A 367 3.93 23.26 37.60
N ASP A 368 3.82 23.32 38.92
CA ASP A 368 3.27 24.48 39.62
C ASP A 368 4.33 25.57 39.90
N GLY A 369 5.61 25.30 39.61
CA GLY A 369 6.72 26.23 39.79
C GLY A 369 7.25 26.29 41.23
N MET A 370 6.80 25.39 42.09
CA MET A 370 7.26 25.16 43.46
C MET A 370 7.70 23.70 43.60
N LEU A 371 8.27 23.34 44.75
CA LEU A 371 8.59 21.94 45.06
C LEU A 371 7.98 21.60 46.41
N ASP A 372 7.14 20.56 46.47
CA ASP A 372 6.76 19.95 47.74
C ASP A 372 7.89 19.06 48.31
N ASP A 373 7.64 18.41 49.44
CA ASP A 373 8.64 17.58 50.12
C ASP A 373 9.08 16.37 49.28
N GLU A 374 8.18 15.76 48.50
CA GLU A 374 8.52 14.64 47.64
C GLU A 374 9.29 15.08 46.39
N GLU A 375 8.92 16.21 45.79
CA GLU A 375 9.63 16.78 44.64
C GLU A 375 11.01 17.31 45.02
N PHE A 376 11.14 17.87 46.22
CA PHE A 376 12.44 18.30 46.75
C PHE A 376 13.36 17.10 47.01
N ALA A 377 12.80 16.01 47.55
CA ALA A 377 13.54 14.76 47.73
C ALA A 377 13.97 14.18 46.37
N LEU A 378 13.11 14.21 45.35
CA LEU A 378 13.46 13.82 43.98
C LEU A 378 14.58 14.70 43.40
N ALA A 379 14.48 16.02 43.56
CA ALA A 379 15.50 16.96 43.10
C ALA A 379 16.85 16.70 43.78
N SER A 380 16.84 16.43 45.08
CA SER A 380 18.03 16.13 45.88
C SER A 380 18.68 14.82 45.43
N HIS A 381 17.89 13.78 45.19
CA HIS A 381 18.37 12.50 44.67
C HIS A 381 19.01 12.65 43.27
N LEU A 382 18.39 13.40 42.36
CA LEU A 382 18.93 13.66 41.03
C LEU A 382 20.23 14.49 41.06
N ILE A 383 20.36 15.39 42.05
CA ILE A 383 21.60 16.15 42.28
C ILE A 383 22.71 15.22 42.77
N GLU A 384 22.44 14.36 43.76
CA GLU A 384 23.42 13.40 44.29
C GLU A 384 23.86 12.42 43.18
N ALA A 385 22.92 11.83 42.44
CA ALA A 385 23.24 10.97 41.30
C ALA A 385 24.13 11.66 40.27
N LYS A 386 23.90 12.96 40.01
CA LYS A 386 24.72 13.73 39.07
C LYS A 386 26.10 14.08 39.60
N LEU A 387 26.23 14.34 40.90
CA LEU A 387 27.50 14.55 41.59
C LEU A 387 28.36 13.27 41.61
N GLU A 388 27.73 12.10 41.67
CA GLU A 388 28.37 10.78 41.55
C GLU A 388 28.77 10.42 40.10
N GLY A 389 28.41 11.27 39.13
CA GLY A 389 28.81 11.10 37.72
C GLY A 389 27.76 10.44 36.83
N HIS A 390 26.56 10.13 37.33
CA HIS A 390 25.52 9.51 36.52
C HIS A 390 24.89 10.49 35.50
N GLY A 391 24.35 9.92 34.41
CA GLY A 391 23.56 10.65 33.43
C GLY A 391 22.16 11.00 33.97
N LEU A 392 21.65 12.19 33.65
CA LEU A 392 20.24 12.50 33.91
C LEU A 392 19.37 11.89 32.81
N PRO A 393 18.24 11.26 33.13
CA PRO A 393 17.36 10.69 32.12
C PRO A 393 16.71 11.79 31.26
N ALA A 394 16.29 11.45 30.04
CA ALA A 394 15.61 12.38 29.14
C ALA A 394 14.17 12.68 29.62
N ASN A 395 13.49 11.66 30.16
CA ASN A 395 12.16 11.73 30.77
C ASN A 395 12.22 11.06 32.14
N LEU A 396 11.39 11.48 33.10
CA LEU A 396 11.37 10.89 34.44
C LEU A 396 10.75 9.48 34.39
N PRO A 397 11.49 8.40 34.68
CA PRO A 397 10.95 7.04 34.67
C PRO A 397 9.94 6.85 35.81
N ARG A 398 8.92 6.00 35.62
CA ARG A 398 7.80 5.81 36.58
C ARG A 398 8.26 5.49 38.00
N ARG A 399 9.36 4.73 38.14
CA ARG A 399 9.97 4.38 39.44
C ARG A 399 10.51 5.58 40.24
N LEU A 400 10.87 6.68 39.58
CA LEU A 400 11.33 7.92 40.22
C LEU A 400 10.20 8.92 40.46
N VAL A 401 9.01 8.71 39.87
CA VAL A 401 7.85 9.57 40.12
C VAL A 401 7.40 9.40 41.58
N PRO A 402 7.26 10.51 42.34
CA PRO A 402 6.73 10.48 43.70
C PRO A 402 5.42 9.69 43.81
N PRO A 403 5.24 8.85 44.85
CA PRO A 403 4.06 8.00 44.97
C PRO A 403 2.74 8.76 44.87
N SER A 404 2.67 9.96 45.47
CA SER A 404 1.46 10.81 45.43
C SER A 404 1.13 11.34 44.03
N LYS A 405 2.13 11.42 43.13
CA LYS A 405 2.02 11.96 41.77
C LYS A 405 2.04 10.89 40.69
N ARG A 406 2.07 9.60 41.05
CA ARG A 406 1.91 8.48 40.11
C ARG A 406 0.46 8.46 39.60
N ARG A 407 0.26 8.68 38.30
CA ARG A 407 -1.06 8.48 37.67
C ARG A 407 -1.53 7.04 37.91
N GLN A 408 -2.74 6.87 38.46
CA GLN A 408 -3.39 5.56 38.51
C GLN A 408 -3.67 5.10 37.07
N LYS A 409 -3.26 3.89 36.73
CA LYS A 409 -3.55 3.26 35.42
C LYS A 409 -5.06 2.99 35.38
N GLY A 410 -5.84 3.95 34.87
CA GLY A 410 -7.30 3.88 34.85
C GLY A 410 -8.05 5.18 34.56
N SER A 411 -7.41 6.35 34.64
CA SER A 411 -8.05 7.62 34.25
C SER A 411 -7.65 7.98 32.82
N ALA A 412 -8.51 7.61 31.87
CA ALA A 412 -8.40 7.97 30.47
C ALA A 412 -8.63 9.49 30.27
N GLU A 413 -7.82 10.08 29.40
CA GLU A 413 -8.22 11.13 28.44
C GLU A 413 -7.63 10.80 27.08
#